data_AF-A0A1Q4VVN0-F1
#
_entry.id   AF-A0A1Q4VVN0-F1
#
_cell.length_a   1.000
_cell.length_b   1.000
_cell.length_c   1.000
_cell.angle_alpha   90.00
_cell.angle_beta   90.00
_cell.angle_gamma   90.00
#
_symmetry.space_group_name_H-M   'P 1'
#
loop_
_entity.id
_entity.type
_entity.pdbx_description
1 polymer ?
#
loop_
_entity_poly.entity_id
_entity_poly.type
_entity_poly.pdbx_seq_one_letter_code
_entity_poly.pdbx_strand_id
1 'polypeptide(L)'
;MGAGPALAAPGAYVTVGYGINACESGKLCLYKDVNHNSRATHAVMLTNRNVNSLSNYEFDNKASSYVNRSGRVVTLYKGQLHKGAEMTLDPGNRARVFPTGWDDTITSIKFH
;
A
#
# COMPACT_ATOMS: atom_id res chain seq x y z
N MET A 1 -12.26 28.67 20.58
CA MET A 1 -12.43 27.26 20.15
C MET A 1 -11.15 26.84 19.42
N GLY A 2 -10.19 26.25 20.13
CA GLY A 2 -8.95 25.77 19.52
C GLY A 2 -9.18 24.37 18.99
N ALA A 3 -8.97 24.15 17.69
CA ALA A 3 -8.80 22.80 17.16
C ALA A 3 -7.57 22.22 17.85
N GLY A 4 -7.75 21.17 18.66
CA GLY A 4 -6.63 20.40 19.19
C GLY A 4 -5.77 19.90 18.03
N PRO A 5 -4.46 19.71 18.23
CA PRO A 5 -3.60 19.17 17.18
C PRO A 5 -4.21 17.83 16.75
N ALA A 6 -4.59 17.72 15.48
CA ALA A 6 -4.98 16.45 14.90
C ALA A 6 -3.80 15.49 15.13
N LEU A 7 -4.00 14.46 15.95
CA LEU A 7 -3.03 13.38 16.12
C LEU A 7 -2.65 12.91 14.71
N ALA A 8 -1.37 13.02 14.37
CA ALA A 8 -0.90 12.61 13.06
C ALA A 8 -1.31 11.16 12.82
N ALA A 9 -2.08 10.90 11.75
CA ALA A 9 -2.49 9.56 11.40
C ALA A 9 -1.25 8.64 11.30
N PRO A 10 -1.34 7.37 11.74
CA PRO A 10 -0.20 6.48 11.73
C PRO A 10 0.44 6.41 10.34
N GLY A 11 1.78 6.38 10.32
CA GLY A 11 2.53 6.37 9.06
C GLY A 11 2.29 5.11 8.22
N ALA A 12 1.78 4.04 8.83
CA ALA A 12 1.42 2.77 8.18
C ALA A 12 0.31 2.07 8.97
N TYR A 13 -0.75 1.60 8.30
CA TYR A 13 -1.85 0.84 8.91
C TYR A 13 -2.68 0.13 7.84
N VAL A 14 -3.46 -0.85 8.27
CA VAL A 14 -4.50 -1.49 7.45
C VAL A 14 -5.86 -0.96 7.86
N THR A 15 -6.69 -0.65 6.87
CA THR A 15 -8.11 -0.32 7.03
C THR A 15 -8.95 -1.21 6.11
N VAL A 16 -10.27 -1.06 6.16
CA VAL A 16 -11.19 -1.62 5.18
C VAL A 16 -11.68 -0.53 4.22
N GLY A 17 -11.69 -0.83 2.92
CA GLY A 17 -12.06 0.16 1.90
C GLY A 17 -12.34 -0.46 0.55
N TYR A 18 -13.00 0.33 -0.30
CA TYR A 18 -13.33 -0.03 -1.68
C TYR A 18 -13.04 1.13 -2.63
N GLY A 19 -12.63 0.80 -3.85
CA GLY A 19 -12.28 1.74 -4.89
C GLY A 19 -11.04 2.59 -4.62
N ILE A 20 -10.66 3.35 -5.64
CA ILE A 20 -9.46 4.22 -5.60
C ILE A 20 -9.56 5.34 -4.55
N ASN A 21 -10.78 5.68 -4.11
CA ASN A 21 -11.02 6.74 -3.14
C ASN A 21 -10.69 6.33 -1.70
N ALA A 22 -10.58 5.02 -1.42
CA ALA A 22 -10.05 4.53 -0.16
C ALA A 22 -8.55 4.85 0.02
N CYS A 23 -7.85 5.29 -1.04
CA CYS A 23 -6.46 5.69 -0.93
C CYS A 23 -6.30 7.17 -0.57
N GLU A 24 -5.87 7.42 0.66
CA GLU A 24 -5.59 8.77 1.14
C GLU A 24 -4.47 9.46 0.35
N SER A 25 -4.55 10.79 0.25
CA SER A 25 -3.48 11.59 -0.35
C SER A 25 -2.19 11.47 0.46
N GLY A 26 -1.03 11.50 -0.21
CA GLY A 26 0.26 11.37 0.46
C GLY A 26 0.60 9.94 0.90
N LYS A 27 -0.18 8.93 0.53
CA LYS A 27 0.05 7.51 0.88
C LYS A 27 0.23 6.64 -0.37
N LEU A 28 1.00 5.57 -0.22
CA LEU A 28 0.87 4.36 -1.02
C LEU A 28 -0.29 3.54 -0.43
N CYS A 29 -1.09 2.95 -1.31
CA CYS A 29 -2.16 2.04 -0.93
C CYS A 29 -2.03 0.72 -1.69
N LEU A 30 -1.97 -0.39 -0.95
CA LEU A 30 -2.05 -1.75 -1.48
C LEU A 30 -3.43 -2.32 -1.14
N TYR A 31 -4.11 -2.87 -2.12
CA TYR A 31 -5.48 -3.36 -2.01
C TYR A 31 -5.48 -4.89 -2.03
N LYS A 32 -6.30 -5.48 -1.16
CA LYS A 32 -6.41 -6.94 -1.05
C LYS A 32 -6.86 -7.60 -2.36
N ASP A 33 -7.76 -6.96 -3.10
CA ASP A 33 -8.26 -7.48 -4.36
C ASP A 33 -7.76 -6.63 -5.54
N VAL A 34 -7.93 -7.22 -6.72
CA VAL A 34 -7.91 -6.52 -7.99
C VAL A 34 -8.95 -5.39 -8.04
N ASN A 35 -8.77 -4.49 -9.01
CA ASN A 35 -9.60 -3.32 -9.26
C ASN A 35 -9.79 -2.44 -8.03
N HIS A 36 -8.78 -2.35 -7.15
CA HIS A 36 -8.81 -1.52 -5.96
C HIS A 36 -9.99 -1.88 -5.03
N ASN A 37 -10.27 -3.17 -4.83
CA ASN A 37 -11.42 -3.65 -4.08
C ASN A 37 -12.78 -3.14 -4.63
N SER A 38 -12.94 -2.88 -5.94
CA SER A 38 -14.15 -2.22 -6.45
C SER A 38 -15.47 -3.02 -6.31
N ARG A 39 -15.41 -4.30 -5.91
CA ARG A 39 -16.58 -5.17 -5.78
C ARG A 39 -17.06 -5.35 -4.34
N ALA A 40 -16.21 -5.09 -3.35
CA ALA A 40 -16.52 -5.25 -1.93
C ALA A 40 -15.54 -4.46 -1.06
N THR A 41 -15.92 -4.12 0.16
CA THR A 41 -14.99 -3.53 1.15
C THR A 41 -14.05 -4.62 1.67
N HIS A 42 -12.79 -4.57 1.27
CA HIS A 42 -11.74 -5.47 1.78
C HIS A 42 -10.57 -4.66 2.35
N ALA A 43 -9.59 -5.37 2.89
CA ALA A 43 -8.42 -4.76 3.51
C ALA A 43 -7.64 -3.89 2.50
N VAL A 44 -7.13 -2.76 2.98
CA VAL A 44 -6.25 -1.83 2.26
C VAL A 44 -5.12 -1.45 3.21
N MET A 45 -3.87 -1.69 2.80
CA MET A 45 -2.68 -1.21 3.50
C MET A 45 -2.35 0.19 3.01
N LEU A 46 -2.35 1.18 3.90
CA LEU A 46 -1.96 2.55 3.61
C LEU A 46 -0.65 2.87 4.30
N THR A 47 0.30 3.50 3.60
CA THR A 47 1.55 3.94 4.22
C THR A 47 2.24 5.09 3.49
N ASN A 48 3.01 5.91 4.22
CA ASN A 48 3.95 6.89 3.69
C ASN A 48 5.37 6.71 4.26
N ARG A 49 5.68 5.51 4.76
CA ARG A 49 6.97 5.19 5.38
C ARG A 49 7.42 3.80 4.98
N ASN A 50 8.71 3.52 5.17
CA ASN A 50 9.23 2.17 4.98
C ASN A 50 8.50 1.18 5.88
N VAL A 51 8.14 0.04 5.31
CA VAL A 51 7.55 -1.10 6.01
C VAL A 51 8.48 -2.28 5.82
N ASN A 52 9.10 -2.72 6.91
CA ASN A 52 10.09 -3.80 6.91
C ASN A 52 9.46 -5.20 6.73
N SER A 53 8.22 -5.37 7.19
CA SER A 53 7.43 -6.59 7.00
C SER A 53 5.95 -6.24 7.05
N LEU A 54 5.19 -6.66 6.03
CA LEU A 54 3.74 -6.54 5.97
C LEU A 54 3.04 -7.53 6.90
N SER A 55 3.73 -8.58 7.36
CA SER A 55 3.19 -9.51 8.37
C SER A 55 2.86 -8.81 9.69
N ASN A 56 3.60 -7.73 10.04
CA ASN A 56 3.31 -6.90 11.23
C ASN A 56 1.96 -6.17 11.17
N TYR A 57 1.35 -6.14 9.98
CA TYR A 57 0.04 -5.54 9.71
C TYR A 57 -0.97 -6.59 9.20
N GLU A 58 -0.62 -7.87 9.28
CA GLU A 58 -1.41 -8.98 8.73
C GLU A 58 -1.74 -8.79 7.24
N PHE A 59 -0.86 -8.15 6.46
CA PHE A 59 -1.08 -7.84 5.04
C PHE A 59 -0.05 -8.48 4.09
N ASP A 60 0.76 -9.39 4.62
CA ASP A 60 1.77 -10.12 3.83
C ASP A 60 1.10 -11.00 2.77
N ASN A 61 1.57 -10.95 1.53
CA ASN A 61 1.06 -11.79 0.43
C ASN A 61 -0.46 -11.64 0.19
N LYS A 62 -0.99 -10.42 0.36
CA LYS A 62 -2.42 -10.13 0.12
C LYS A 62 -2.67 -9.09 -0.96
N ALA A 63 -1.64 -8.41 -1.44
CA ALA A 63 -1.83 -7.26 -2.31
C ALA A 63 -2.06 -7.71 -3.76
N SER A 64 -3.23 -7.38 -4.31
CA SER A 64 -3.59 -7.69 -5.71
C SER A 64 -3.71 -6.44 -6.61
N SER A 65 -3.78 -5.24 -6.03
CA SER A 65 -3.71 -3.99 -6.79
C SER A 65 -3.16 -2.83 -5.96
N TYR A 66 -2.79 -1.70 -6.60
CA TYR A 66 -2.15 -0.59 -5.90
C TYR A 66 -2.43 0.79 -6.49
N VAL A 67 -2.16 1.80 -5.67
CA VAL A 67 -2.13 3.22 -6.02
C VAL A 67 -0.99 3.89 -5.25
N ASN A 68 -0.10 4.61 -5.94
CA ASN A 68 0.93 5.43 -5.31
C ASN A 68 0.53 6.92 -5.33
N ARG A 69 -0.11 7.40 -4.27
CA ARG A 69 -0.43 8.83 -4.05
C ARG A 69 0.58 9.53 -3.14
N SER A 70 1.72 8.90 -2.85
CA SER A 70 2.68 9.41 -1.87
C SER A 70 3.51 10.60 -2.36
N GLY A 71 3.52 10.85 -3.67
CA GLY A 71 4.43 11.84 -4.28
C GLY A 71 5.89 11.38 -4.34
N ARG A 72 6.18 10.13 -3.92
CA ARG A 72 7.53 9.57 -3.86
C ARG A 72 7.65 8.31 -4.70
N VAL A 73 8.86 8.00 -5.13
CA VAL A 73 9.17 6.70 -5.74
C VAL A 73 9.11 5.64 -4.64
N VAL A 74 8.43 4.53 -4.92
CA VAL A 74 8.25 3.43 -3.97
C VAL A 74 8.73 2.13 -4.59
N THR A 75 9.50 1.34 -3.86
CA THR A 75 9.87 -0.02 -4.26
C THR A 75 9.13 -1.04 -3.40
N LEU A 76 8.44 -1.97 -4.04
CA LEU A 76 7.81 -3.14 -3.43
C LEU A 76 8.73 -4.35 -3.55
N TYR A 77 8.76 -5.17 -2.51
CA TYR A 77 9.62 -6.35 -2.43
C TYR A 77 8.83 -7.60 -2.10
N LYS A 78 9.23 -8.73 -2.70
CA LYS A 78 8.71 -10.06 -2.35
C LYS A 78 9.38 -10.71 -1.14
N GLY A 79 10.46 -10.11 -0.65
CA GLY A 79 11.14 -10.51 0.59
C GLY A 79 11.01 -9.46 1.68
N GLN A 80 11.02 -9.90 2.93
CA GLN A 80 11.06 -9.01 4.09
C GLN A 80 12.38 -8.22 4.14
N LEU A 81 12.38 -7.10 4.86
CA LEU A 81 13.54 -6.23 5.04
C LEU A 81 14.13 -5.72 3.71
N HIS A 82 13.26 -5.47 2.72
CA HIS A 82 13.62 -4.93 1.40
C HIS A 82 14.58 -5.83 0.62
N LYS A 83 14.27 -7.13 0.58
CA LYS A 83 15.08 -8.15 -0.11
C LYS A 83 14.29 -8.87 -1.20
N GLY A 84 15.00 -9.60 -2.05
CA GLY A 84 14.42 -10.43 -3.09
C GLY A 84 14.00 -9.64 -4.32
N ALA A 85 13.06 -10.19 -5.09
CA ALA A 85 12.55 -9.52 -6.29
C ALA A 85 11.88 -8.19 -5.93
N GLU A 86 12.16 -7.16 -6.74
CA GLU A 86 11.68 -5.79 -6.52
C GLU A 86 10.93 -5.21 -7.73
N MET A 87 9.99 -4.33 -7.45
CA MET A 87 9.23 -3.57 -8.44
C MET A 87 9.09 -2.12 -7.97
N THR A 88 9.45 -1.19 -8.85
CA THR A 88 9.41 0.25 -8.56
C THR A 88 8.13 0.88 -9.10
N LEU A 89 7.55 1.77 -8.30
CA LEU A 89 6.32 2.51 -8.56
C LEU A 89 6.64 4.00 -8.54
N ASP A 90 6.51 4.65 -9.69
CA ASP A 90 6.63 6.11 -9.77
C ASP A 90 5.50 6.83 -9.03
N PRO A 91 5.70 8.10 -8.62
CA PRO A 91 4.62 8.94 -8.12
C PRO A 91 3.41 8.95 -9.07
N GLY A 92 2.22 8.74 -8.54
CA GLY A 92 0.97 8.70 -9.32
C GLY A 92 0.70 7.37 -10.03
N ASN A 93 1.65 6.43 -10.04
CA ASN A 93 1.47 5.12 -10.64
C ASN A 93 0.34 4.34 -9.94
N ARG A 94 -0.48 3.64 -10.72
CA ARG A 94 -1.58 2.81 -10.24
C ARG A 94 -1.79 1.64 -11.21
N ALA A 95 -2.14 0.47 -10.66
CA ALA A 95 -2.56 -0.66 -11.46
C ALA A 95 -3.82 -1.28 -10.87
N ARG A 96 -4.74 -1.71 -11.74
CA ARG A 96 -5.94 -2.47 -11.35
C ARG A 96 -5.61 -3.92 -11.00
N VAL A 97 -4.51 -4.44 -11.52
CA VAL A 97 -4.00 -5.79 -11.24
C VAL A 97 -2.49 -5.67 -11.24
N PHE A 98 -1.81 -6.36 -10.33
CA PHE A 98 -0.36 -6.47 -10.43
C PHE A 98 0.05 -7.20 -11.73
N PRO A 99 1.25 -6.94 -12.27
CA PRO A 99 1.80 -7.74 -13.36
C PRO A 99 1.88 -9.23 -12.98
N THR A 100 1.96 -10.11 -13.98
CA THR A 100 2.04 -11.56 -13.76
C THR A 100 3.18 -11.91 -12.78
N GLY A 101 2.84 -12.73 -11.78
CA GLY A 101 3.76 -13.19 -10.75
C GLY A 101 3.97 -12.22 -9.59
N TRP A 102 3.33 -11.05 -9.55
CA TRP A 102 3.44 -10.08 -8.45
C TRP A 102 2.23 -10.07 -7.50
N ASP A 103 1.10 -10.57 -7.98
CA ASP A 103 -0.15 -10.74 -7.21
C ASP A 103 0.10 -11.56 -5.94
N ASP A 104 -0.37 -11.07 -4.80
CA ASP A 104 -0.27 -11.76 -3.51
C ASP A 104 1.16 -12.22 -3.14
N THR A 105 2.17 -11.42 -3.50
CA THR A 105 3.58 -11.72 -3.19
C THR A 105 4.32 -10.63 -2.43
N ILE A 106 3.72 -9.46 -2.21
CA ILE A 106 4.41 -8.33 -1.60
C ILE A 106 4.55 -8.56 -0.10
N THR A 107 5.75 -8.31 0.42
CA THR A 107 6.07 -8.52 1.84
C THR A 107 6.75 -7.31 2.50
N SER A 108 7.41 -6.42 1.76
CA SER A 108 7.99 -5.18 2.32
C SER A 108 8.01 -4.02 1.32
N ILE A 109 8.09 -2.79 1.86
CA ILE A 109 7.92 -1.53 1.12
C ILE A 109 9.03 -0.54 1.50
N LYS A 110 9.66 0.08 0.51
CA LYS A 110 10.66 1.14 0.69
C LYS A 110 10.29 2.39 -0.10
N PHE A 111 10.35 3.54 0.54
CA PHE A 111 10.17 4.86 -0.07
C PHE A 111 11.54 5.52 -0.29
N HIS A 112 11.65 6.26 -1.39
CA HIS A 112 12.84 7.07 -1.73
C HIS A 112 12.52 8.55 -1.64
#